data_AF-A0A812KDW3-F1
#
_entry.id   AF-A0A812KDW3-F1
#
_cell.length_a   1.000
_cell.length_b   1.000
_cell.length_c   1.000
_cell.angle_alpha   90.00
_cell.angle_beta   90.00
_cell.angle_gamma   90.00
#
_symmetry.space_group_name_H-M   'P 1'
#
loop_
_entity.id
_entity.type
_entity.pdbx_description
1 polymer ?
#
loop_
_entity_poly.entity_id
_entity_poly.type
_entity_poly.pdbx_seq_one_letter_code
_entity_poly.pdbx_strand_id
1 'polypeptide(L)'
;MGQQQSEEANAKAMEELSTELMRMLVNSEGPLRECWRSFGFNVKEGWREDGFTIIAEEAYAVALARRFRQGAIFQFQHVPGKAAFQRTTVPVLLQNTDAAVLVAICEKPDVGAYADPQSWGHHQANL
;
A
#
# COMPACT_ATOMS: atom_id res chain seq x y z
N MET A 1 19.48 -1.04 0.22
CA MET A 1 18.59 -2.21 0.04
C MET A 1 17.93 -2.48 1.38
N GLY A 2 16.60 -2.69 1.42
CA GLY A 2 15.88 -2.96 2.67
C GLY A 2 16.32 -4.26 3.32
N GLN A 3 16.16 -4.38 4.64
CA GLN A 3 16.42 -5.64 5.33
C GLN A 3 15.35 -6.66 4.91
N GLN A 4 15.81 -7.82 4.44
CA GLN A 4 14.92 -8.93 4.09
C GLN A 4 14.29 -9.48 5.38
N GLN A 5 12.97 -9.34 5.51
CA GLN A 5 12.20 -9.98 6.57
C GLN A 5 11.66 -11.32 6.07
N SER A 6 11.35 -12.25 6.98
CA SER A 6 10.63 -13.46 6.61
C SER A 6 9.21 -13.11 6.14
N GLU A 7 8.67 -13.91 5.23
CA GLU A 7 7.29 -13.76 4.75
C GLU A 7 6.28 -13.78 5.91
N GLU A 8 6.51 -14.64 6.91
CA GLU A 8 5.69 -14.72 8.12
C GLU A 8 5.71 -13.41 8.93
N ALA A 9 6.90 -12.80 9.10
CA ALA A 9 7.01 -11.54 9.83
C ALA A 9 6.34 -10.37 9.09
N ASN A 10 6.38 -10.39 7.76
CA ASN A 10 5.71 -9.41 6.91
C ASN A 10 4.17 -9.59 6.96
N ALA A 11 3.69 -10.83 6.83
CA ALA A 11 2.27 -11.15 6.91
C ALA A 11 1.68 -10.75 8.27
N LYS A 12 2.37 -11.06 9.36
CA LYS A 12 1.97 -10.64 10.71
C LYS A 12 1.93 -9.13 10.86
N ALA A 13 2.94 -8.42 10.37
CA ALA A 13 2.96 -6.96 10.44
C ALA A 13 1.82 -6.32 9.62
N MET A 14 1.46 -6.91 8.47
CA MET A 14 0.34 -6.48 7.65
C MET A 14 -1.01 -6.73 8.35
N GLU A 15 -1.18 -7.87 9.02
CA GLU A 15 -2.37 -8.17 9.81
C GLU A 15 -2.53 -7.19 10.97
N GLU A 16 -1.47 -6.94 11.73
CA GLU A 16 -1.49 -5.98 12.83
C GLU A 16 -1.78 -4.54 12.36
N LEU A 17 -1.19 -4.13 11.22
CA LEU A 17 -1.48 -2.84 10.57
C LEU A 17 -2.96 -2.74 10.16
N SER A 18 -3.50 -3.79 9.54
CA SER A 18 -4.90 -3.87 9.13
C SER A 18 -5.84 -3.72 10.33
N THR A 19 -5.58 -4.45 11.43
CA THR A 19 -6.37 -4.35 12.65
C THR A 19 -6.31 -2.94 13.25
N GLU A 20 -5.13 -2.33 13.31
CA GLU A 20 -4.97 -0.98 13.85
C GLU A 20 -5.72 0.06 13.00
N LEU A 21 -5.57 0.03 11.67
CA LEU A 21 -6.27 0.94 10.77
C LEU A 21 -7.79 0.84 10.91
N MET A 22 -8.33 -0.38 10.97
CA MET A 22 -9.77 -0.59 11.15
C MET A 22 -10.25 -0.11 12.52
N ARG A 23 -9.50 -0.40 13.60
CA ARG A 23 -9.80 0.07 14.95
C ARG A 23 -9.85 1.60 15.00
N MET A 24 -8.87 2.27 14.38
CA MET A 24 -8.79 3.71 14.36
C MET A 24 -9.93 4.36 13.57
N LEU A 25 -10.30 3.79 12.42
CA LEU A 25 -11.46 4.27 11.65
C LEU A 25 -12.76 4.15 12.45
N VAL A 26 -13.01 3.00 13.07
CA VAL A 26 -14.24 2.74 13.84
C VAL A 26 -14.34 3.69 15.04
N ASN A 27 -13.22 3.94 15.71
CA ASN A 27 -13.20 4.78 16.91
C ASN A 27 -12.96 6.27 16.60
N SER A 28 -12.79 6.66 15.34
CA SER A 28 -12.41 8.03 14.94
C SER A 28 -11.16 8.54 15.69
N GLU A 29 -10.16 7.68 15.86
CA GLU A 29 -8.94 8.00 16.59
C GLU A 29 -7.87 8.65 15.70
N GLY A 30 -7.23 9.68 16.24
CA GLY A 30 -6.05 10.29 15.61
C GLY A 30 -6.34 11.03 14.29
N PRO A 31 -5.31 11.26 13.46
CA PRO A 31 -5.44 12.05 12.22
C PRO A 31 -5.87 11.22 11.00
N LEU A 32 -6.23 9.93 11.18
CA LEU A 32 -6.71 9.06 10.11
C LEU A 32 -8.15 9.43 9.76
N ARG A 33 -8.41 9.87 8.52
CA ARG A 33 -9.74 10.28 8.07
C ARG A 33 -10.47 9.19 7.30
N GLU A 34 -9.74 8.54 6.39
CA GLU A 34 -10.26 7.48 5.54
C GLU A 34 -9.18 6.44 5.29
N CYS A 35 -9.61 5.20 5.05
CA CYS A 35 -8.73 4.10 4.67
C CYS A 35 -9.49 3.12 3.80
N TRP A 36 -8.84 2.65 2.74
CA TRP A 36 -9.36 1.67 1.80
C TRP A 36 -8.30 0.60 1.54
N ARG A 37 -8.74 -0.63 1.29
CA ARG A 37 -7.82 -1.69 0.83
C ARG A 37 -7.33 -1.36 -0.57
N SER A 38 -6.05 -1.60 -0.82
CA SER A 38 -5.44 -1.40 -2.12
C SER A 38 -4.44 -2.53 -2.41
N PHE A 39 -4.02 -2.63 -3.65
CA PHE A 39 -2.96 -3.55 -4.05
C PHE A 39 -2.23 -3.00 -5.28
N GLY A 40 -0.96 -3.36 -5.42
CA GLY A 40 -0.16 -3.15 -6.62
C GLY A 40 0.23 -4.50 -7.22
N PHE A 41 0.49 -4.53 -8.51
CA PHE A 41 1.02 -5.74 -9.16
C PHE A 41 1.89 -5.38 -10.35
N ASN A 42 2.79 -6.28 -10.71
CA ASN A 42 3.54 -6.25 -11.95
C ASN A 42 3.17 -7.47 -12.80
N VAL A 43 2.58 -7.24 -13.97
CA VAL A 43 2.18 -8.32 -14.88
C VAL A 43 3.39 -9.07 -15.45
N LYS A 44 4.48 -8.35 -15.74
CA LYS A 44 5.68 -8.93 -16.36
C LYS A 44 6.47 -9.78 -15.38
N GLU A 45 6.56 -9.33 -14.14
CA GLU A 45 7.33 -10.00 -13.08
C GLU A 45 6.47 -10.94 -12.23
N GLY A 46 5.14 -10.89 -12.38
CA GLY A 46 4.22 -11.83 -11.74
C GLY A 46 4.08 -11.68 -10.22
N TRP A 47 4.41 -10.50 -9.64
CA TRP A 47 4.27 -10.23 -8.21
C TRP A 47 3.21 -9.20 -7.89
N ARG A 48 2.48 -9.43 -6.79
CA ARG A 48 1.41 -8.60 -6.25
C ARG A 48 1.76 -8.25 -4.83
N GLU A 49 1.44 -7.02 -4.46
CA GLU A 49 1.62 -6.49 -3.12
C GLU A 49 0.29 -5.93 -2.65
N ASP A 50 -0.27 -6.54 -1.61
CA ASP A 50 -1.47 -6.03 -0.95
C ASP A 50 -1.12 -4.93 0.05
N GLY A 51 -2.03 -3.99 0.25
CA GLY A 51 -1.83 -2.89 1.18
C GLY A 51 -3.07 -2.07 1.44
N PHE A 52 -2.84 -0.84 1.87
CA PHE A 52 -3.87 0.12 2.23
C PHE A 52 -3.53 1.49 1.66
N THR A 53 -4.55 2.22 1.25
CA THR A 53 -4.43 3.64 0.95
C THR A 53 -5.21 4.41 2.01
N ILE A 54 -4.59 5.45 2.56
CA ILE A 54 -5.11 6.21 3.70
C ILE A 54 -5.12 7.72 3.42
N ILE A 55 -6.03 8.44 4.07
CA ILE A 55 -5.99 9.90 4.19
C ILE A 55 -5.55 10.26 5.61
N ALA A 56 -4.32 10.75 5.75
CA ALA A 56 -3.75 11.21 7.01
C ALA A 56 -2.62 12.23 6.77
N GLU A 57 -2.15 12.89 7.83
CA GLU A 57 -0.93 13.69 7.78
C GLU A 57 0.29 12.80 7.50
N GLU A 58 1.24 13.29 6.69
CA GLU A 58 2.41 12.50 6.26
C GLU A 58 3.25 12.02 7.45
N ALA A 59 3.53 12.89 8.42
CA ALA A 59 4.31 12.53 9.60
C ALA A 59 3.67 11.38 10.38
N TYR A 60 2.33 11.36 10.44
CA TYR A 60 1.58 10.28 11.07
C TYR A 60 1.66 8.99 10.25
N ALA A 61 1.45 9.05 8.93
CA ALA A 61 1.57 7.91 8.04
C ALA A 61 2.98 7.27 8.11
N VAL A 62 4.03 8.10 8.18
CA VAL A 62 5.41 7.65 8.37
C VAL A 62 5.60 6.99 9.74
N ALA A 63 5.05 7.54 10.82
CA ALA A 63 5.14 6.94 12.15
C ALA A 63 4.46 5.57 12.20
N LEU A 64 3.28 5.45 11.58
CA LEU A 64 2.54 4.19 11.45
C LEU A 64 3.34 3.17 10.63
N ALA A 65 3.87 3.58 9.47
CA ALA A 65 4.70 2.75 8.62
C ALA A 65 5.95 2.24 9.34
N ARG A 66 6.63 3.07 10.14
CA ARG A 66 7.77 2.65 10.98
C ARG A 66 7.35 1.61 12.01
N ARG A 67 6.25 1.85 12.73
CA ARG A 67 5.74 0.96 13.77
C ARG A 67 5.45 -0.44 13.21
N PHE A 68 4.86 -0.51 12.02
CA PHE A 68 4.54 -1.76 11.33
C PHE A 68 5.60 -2.20 10.32
N ARG A 69 6.82 -1.67 10.43
CA ARG A 69 8.01 -2.09 9.68
C ARG A 69 7.86 -2.06 8.15
N GLN A 70 7.06 -1.12 7.64
CA GLN A 70 6.88 -0.90 6.21
C GLN A 70 8.13 -0.26 5.61
N GLY A 71 8.54 -0.73 4.42
CA GLY A 71 9.76 -0.26 3.76
C GLY A 71 9.68 1.18 3.28
N ALA A 72 8.57 1.54 2.65
CA ALA A 72 8.25 2.86 2.14
C ALA A 72 6.72 3.06 2.10
N ILE A 73 6.29 4.30 1.88
CA ILE A 73 4.91 4.63 1.54
C ILE A 73 4.88 5.40 0.22
N PHE A 74 3.76 5.35 -0.49
CA PHE A 74 3.54 6.14 -1.70
C PHE A 74 2.59 7.30 -1.41
N GLN A 75 3.03 8.52 -1.72
CA GLN A 75 2.20 9.71 -1.65
C GLN A 75 1.67 10.03 -3.05
N PHE A 76 0.39 10.36 -3.13
CA PHE A 76 -0.28 10.72 -4.38
C PHE A 76 -0.74 12.17 -4.34
N GLN A 77 -0.41 12.94 -5.37
CA GLN A 77 -0.85 14.32 -5.55
C GLN A 77 -1.55 14.46 -6.90
N HIS A 78 -2.73 15.08 -6.93
CA HIS A 78 -3.45 15.29 -8.19
C HIS A 78 -2.68 16.27 -9.09
N VAL A 79 -2.60 15.96 -10.39
CA VAL A 79 -1.92 16.83 -11.35
C VAL A 79 -2.94 17.80 -11.95
N PRO A 80 -2.80 19.13 -11.76
CA PRO A 80 -3.75 20.11 -12.30
C PRO A 80 -3.93 19.95 -13.81
N GLY A 81 -5.20 19.91 -14.25
CA GLY A 81 -5.57 19.80 -15.66
C GLY A 81 -5.34 18.42 -16.31
N LYS A 82 -5.02 17.38 -15.53
CA LYS A 82 -4.87 16.01 -16.04
C LYS A 82 -5.68 15.02 -15.19
N ALA A 83 -6.22 13.99 -15.82
CA ALA A 83 -6.82 12.83 -15.12
C ALA A 83 -5.71 11.87 -14.64
N ALA A 84 -4.79 12.39 -13.83
CA ALA A 84 -3.60 11.68 -13.38
C ALA A 84 -3.13 12.16 -12.00
N PHE A 85 -2.41 11.29 -11.30
CA PHE A 85 -1.72 11.63 -10.05
C PHE A 85 -0.22 11.54 -10.25
N GLN A 86 0.52 12.39 -9.54
CA GLN A 86 1.95 12.21 -9.32
C GLN A 86 2.11 11.33 -8.09
N ARG A 87 2.77 10.19 -8.25
CA ARG A 87 3.19 9.30 -7.17
C ARG A 87 4.63 9.62 -6.81
N THR A 88 4.87 9.95 -5.55
CA THR A 88 6.21 10.05 -4.95
C THR A 88 6.39 8.96 -3.92
N THR A 89 7.62 8.46 -3.78
CA THR A 89 7.94 7.48 -2.74
C THR A 89 8.50 8.22 -1.55
N VAL A 90 7.87 8.06 -0.39
CA VAL A 90 8.38 8.58 0.88
C VAL A 90 9.15 7.44 1.56
N PRO A 91 10.48 7.55 1.67
CA PRO A 91 11.29 6.53 2.32
C PRO A 91 10.94 6.42 3.81
N VAL A 92 10.75 5.19 4.29
CA VAL A 92 10.53 4.94 5.72
C VAL A 92 11.72 4.19 6.31
N LEU A 93 11.89 2.93 5.91
CA LEU A 93 13.04 2.09 6.28
C LEU A 93 14.01 1.87 5.10
N LEU A 94 13.61 2.18 3.87
CA LEU A 94 14.45 2.13 2.68
C LEU A 94 15.31 3.39 2.54
N GLN A 95 16.59 3.21 2.20
CA GLN A 95 17.56 4.31 2.03
C GLN A 95 17.47 4.99 0.66
N ASN A 96 17.05 4.26 -0.38
CA ASN A 96 16.92 4.76 -1.75
C ASN A 96 15.50 4.50 -2.23
N THR A 97 14.91 5.48 -2.89
CA THR A 97 13.56 5.38 -3.44
C THR A 97 13.52 5.97 -4.85
N ASP A 98 12.66 5.40 -5.69
CA ASP A 98 12.54 5.82 -7.09
C ASP A 98 12.04 7.27 -7.24
N ALA A 99 12.31 7.81 -8.43
CA ALA A 99 11.85 9.12 -8.86
C ALA A 99 10.31 9.22 -8.89
N ALA A 100 9.79 10.46 -8.90
CA ALA A 100 8.36 10.70 -9.05
C ALA A 100 7.83 10.13 -10.37
N VAL A 101 6.70 9.43 -10.32
CA VAL A 101 6.07 8.80 -11.48
C VAL A 101 4.67 9.35 -11.67
N LEU A 102 4.25 9.58 -12.92
CA LEU A 102 2.86 9.87 -13.24
C LEU A 102 2.07 8.58 -13.32
N VAL A 103 0.99 8.49 -12.55
CA VAL A 103 0.02 7.39 -12.61
C VAL A 103 -1.27 7.92 -13.25
N ALA A 104 -1.70 7.25 -14.31
CA ALA A 104 -2.93 7.56 -15.01
C ALA A 104 -4.07 6.67 -14.51
N ILE A 105 -5.27 7.21 -14.50
CA ILE A 105 -6.48 6.40 -14.28
C ILE A 105 -6.64 5.50 -15.52
N CYS A 106 -6.86 4.21 -15.31
CA CYS A 106 -7.12 3.24 -16.37
C CYS A 106 -8.35 2.39 -16.05
N GLU A 107 -8.93 1.79 -17.09
CA GLU A 107 -9.89 0.71 -16.93
C GLU A 107 -9.20 -0.53 -16.32
N LYS A 108 -9.98 -1.41 -15.67
CA LYS A 108 -9.46 -2.67 -15.14
C LYS A 108 -8.77 -3.43 -16.28
N PRO A 109 -7.45 -3.70 -16.19
CA PRO A 109 -6.76 -4.40 -17.26
C PRO A 109 -7.23 -5.86 -17.29
N ASP A 110 -7.19 -6.48 -18.47
CA ASP A 110 -7.43 -7.91 -18.63
C ASP A 110 -6.21 -8.68 -18.12
N VAL A 111 -6.17 -8.86 -16.81
CA VAL A 111 -5.13 -9.56 -16.07
C VAL A 111 -5.75 -10.81 -15.47
N GLY A 112 -5.06 -11.95 -15.57
CA GLY A 112 -5.53 -13.21 -15.01
C GLY A 112 -5.88 -13.10 -13.52
N ALA A 113 -6.58 -14.10 -12.98
CA ALA A 113 -7.24 -14.08 -11.66
C ALA A 113 -6.40 -13.56 -10.47
N TYR A 114 -5.07 -13.70 -10.54
CA TYR A 114 -4.14 -13.27 -9.50
C TYR A 114 -4.10 -11.73 -9.30
N ALA A 115 -4.37 -10.94 -10.33
CA ALA A 115 -4.42 -9.47 -10.26
C ALA A 115 -5.87 -8.93 -10.24
N ASP A 116 -6.85 -9.80 -9.95
CA ASP A 116 -8.23 -9.39 -9.71
C ASP A 116 -8.39 -8.77 -8.30
N PRO A 117 -8.90 -7.54 -8.16
CA PRO A 117 -9.26 -6.96 -6.85
C PRO A 117 -10.17 -7.85 -6.00
N GLN A 118 -10.97 -8.71 -6.64
CA GLN A 118 -11.94 -9.59 -5.99
C GLN A 118 -11.34 -10.92 -5.52
N SER A 119 -10.08 -11.23 -5.86
CA SER A 119 -9.42 -12.48 -5.44
C SER A 119 -8.88 -12.46 -4.00
N TRP A 120 -9.19 -11.41 -3.23
CA TRP A 120 -8.90 -11.25 -1.79
C TRP A 120 -9.46 -12.36 -0.86
N GLY A 121 -9.97 -13.48 -1.41
CA GLY A 121 -10.41 -14.68 -0.70
C GLY A 121 -9.95 -16.02 -1.31
N HIS A 122 -9.09 -16.04 -2.34
CA HIS A 122 -8.68 -17.28 -3.03
C HIS A 122 -7.19 -17.63 -2.92
N HIS A 123 -6.38 -16.84 -2.20
CA HIS A 123 -5.00 -17.20 -1.84
C HIS A 123 -4.87 -17.78 -0.43
N GLN A 124 -5.92 -18.45 0.06
CA GLN A 124 -5.75 -19.54 1.02
C GLN A 124 -5.76 -20.86 0.23
N ALA A 125 -4.84 -21.76 0.58
CA ALA A 125 -4.58 -23.09 0.01
C ALA A 125 -3.63 -23.13 -1.20
N ASN A 126 -2.33 -23.17 -0.88
CA ASN A 126 -1.48 -24.31 -1.22
C ASN A 126 -0.27 -24.32 -0.27
N LEU A 127 -0.53 -24.73 0.97
CA LEU A 127 0.41 -25.46 1.81
C LEU A 127 -0.18 -26.84 2.04
#